data_AF-A0A379YJW9-F1
#
_entry.id   AF-A0A379YJW9-F1
#
_cell.length_a   1.000
_cell.length_b   1.000
_cell.length_c   1.000
_cell.angle_alpha   90.00
_cell.angle_beta   90.00
_cell.angle_gamma   90.00
#
_symmetry.space_group_name_H-M   'P 1'
#
loop_
_entity.id
_entity.type
_entity.pdbx_description
1 polymer ?
#
loop_
_entity_poly.entity_id
_entity_poly.type
_entity_poly.pdbx_seq_one_letter_code
_entity_poly.pdbx_strand_id
1 'polypeptide(L)'
;MAPSISVTCETFMACTSLVAQSDFVSILSVDVISDPILGKHLVPLELEERLPKATFYLIQRKDTTLTPMGAHLARLFRLYCR
;
A
#
# COMPACT_ATOMS: atom_id res chain seq x y z
N MET A 1 3.80 10.03 23.84
CA MET A 1 4.91 10.75 23.17
C MET A 1 4.67 10.64 21.68
N ALA A 2 4.79 11.74 20.92
CA ALA A 2 4.58 11.70 19.46
C ALA A 2 5.80 11.07 18.75
N PRO A 3 5.62 10.39 17.60
CA PRO A 3 6.73 9.82 16.85
C PRO A 3 7.67 10.92 16.32
N SER A 4 8.98 10.67 16.37
CA SER A 4 9.98 11.53 15.74
C SER A 4 10.05 11.23 14.25
N ILE A 5 9.77 12.21 13.39
CA ILE A 5 9.83 12.06 11.94
C ILE A 5 11.21 12.51 11.46
N SER A 6 12.07 11.56 11.07
CA SER A 6 13.42 11.86 10.56
C SER A 6 13.43 12.15 9.05
N VAL A 7 12.64 11.42 8.28
CA VAL A 7 12.61 11.49 6.80
C VAL A 7 11.18 11.28 6.31
N THR A 8 10.82 11.92 5.20
CA THR A 8 9.58 11.67 4.46
C THR A 8 9.91 11.10 3.09
N CYS A 9 9.28 9.97 2.74
CA CYS A 9 9.41 9.36 1.42
C CYS A 9 8.07 9.47 0.69
N GLU A 10 8.10 9.91 -0.57
CA GLU A 10 6.87 10.08 -1.37
C GLU A 10 6.51 8.83 -2.20
N THR A 11 7.45 7.90 -2.36
CA THR A 11 7.24 6.68 -3.12
C THR A 11 7.37 5.45 -2.21
N PHE A 12 6.53 4.46 -2.49
CA PHE A 12 6.57 3.18 -1.79
C PHE A 12 7.94 2.52 -1.90
N MET A 13 8.52 2.49 -3.11
CA MET A 13 9.83 1.88 -3.36
C MET A 13 10.95 2.53 -2.54
N ALA A 14 11.02 3.87 -2.52
CA ALA A 14 12.05 4.56 -1.74
C ALA A 14 11.91 4.29 -0.25
N CYS A 15 10.67 4.28 0.28
CA CYS A 15 10.41 4.00 1.68
C CYS A 15 10.87 2.58 2.06
N THR A 16 10.48 1.58 1.27
CA THR A 16 10.84 0.18 1.50
C THR A 16 12.36 -0.05 1.43
N SER A 17 13.04 0.54 0.44
CA SER A 17 14.50 0.44 0.32
C SER A 17 15.24 1.13 1.45
N LEU A 18 14.72 2.27 1.96
CA LEU A 18 15.32 2.99 3.08
C LEU A 18 15.21 2.19 4.37
N VAL A 19 14.04 1.63 4.67
CA VAL A 19 13.82 0.77 5.85
C VAL A 19 14.74 -0.45 5.79
N ALA A 20 14.90 -1.08 4.62
CA ALA A 20 15.75 -2.26 4.47
C ALA A 20 17.27 -1.99 4.67
N GLN A 21 17.70 -0.73 4.64
CA GLN A 21 19.12 -0.32 4.69
C GLN A 21 19.45 0.59 5.88
N SER A 22 18.52 0.76 6.82
CA SER A 22 18.68 1.63 7.99
C SER A 22 18.04 1.00 9.24
N ASP A 23 18.06 1.73 10.35
CA ASP A 23 17.36 1.41 11.59
C ASP A 23 15.96 2.07 11.67
N PHE A 24 15.47 2.64 10.57
CA PHE A 24 14.17 3.29 10.54
C PHE A 24 13.01 2.30 10.52
N VAL A 25 11.88 2.74 11.08
CA VAL A 25 10.60 2.04 11.02
C VAL A 25 9.61 2.84 10.19
N SER A 26 8.71 2.16 9.49
CA SER A 26 7.66 2.79 8.69
C SER A 26 6.39 1.94 8.67
N ILE A 27 5.26 2.57 8.35
CA ILE A 27 3.97 1.90 8.13
C ILE A 27 3.84 1.63 6.62
N LEU A 28 3.80 0.35 6.24
CA LEU A 28 3.73 -0.11 4.85
C LEU A 28 2.55 -1.10 4.67
N SER A 29 2.11 -1.31 3.42
CA SER A 29 1.13 -2.36 3.13
C SER A 29 1.69 -3.73 3.50
N VAL A 30 0.83 -4.64 3.97
CA VAL A 30 1.17 -6.04 4.23
C VAL A 30 1.77 -6.74 3.01
N ASP A 31 1.39 -6.30 1.81
CA ASP A 31 1.90 -6.85 0.55
C ASP A 31 3.41 -6.71 0.40
N VAL A 32 4.05 -5.76 1.11
CA VAL A 32 5.51 -5.56 1.06
C VAL A 32 6.28 -6.78 1.54
N ILE A 33 5.71 -7.52 2.49
CA ILE A 33 6.32 -8.74 3.03
C ILE A 33 6.27 -9.88 2.01
N SER A 34 5.30 -9.83 1.10
CA SER A 34 5.18 -10.79 -0.01
C SER A 34 6.10 -10.45 -1.18
N ASP A 35 6.79 -9.31 -1.17
CA ASP A 35 7.73 -8.93 -2.22
C ASP A 35 8.95 -9.88 -2.21
N PRO A 36 9.27 -10.55 -3.34
CA PRO A 36 10.32 -11.57 -3.38
C PRO A 36 11.75 -11.01 -3.22
N ILE A 37 11.93 -9.70 -3.40
CA ILE A 37 13.22 -9.01 -3.32
C ILE A 37 13.35 -8.30 -1.98
N LEU A 38 12.43 -7.39 -1.68
CA LEU A 38 12.51 -6.51 -0.52
C LEU A 38 11.96 -7.17 0.75
N GLY A 39 10.94 -8.02 0.64
CA GLY A 39 10.30 -8.67 1.79
C GLY A 39 11.26 -9.54 2.60
N LYS A 40 12.30 -10.10 1.97
CA LYS A 40 13.34 -10.90 2.65
C LYS A 40 14.19 -10.12 3.65
N HIS A 41 14.24 -8.81 3.51
CA HIS A 41 15.03 -7.93 4.37
C HIS A 41 14.19 -7.21 5.42
N LEU A 42 12.89 -7.50 5.49
CA LEU A 42 11.93 -6.80 6.33
C LEU A 42 11.22 -7.79 7.25
N VAL A 43 10.91 -7.33 8.46
CA VAL A 43 10.13 -8.08 9.44
C VAL A 43 8.95 -7.24 9.89
N PRO A 44 7.71 -7.77 9.90
CA PRO A 44 6.59 -7.06 10.47
C PRO A 44 6.74 -6.97 11.98
N LEU A 45 6.48 -5.79 12.55
CA LEU A 45 6.42 -5.59 13.99
C LEU A 45 4.97 -5.74 14.47
N GLU A 46 4.76 -6.58 15.49
CA GLU A 46 3.47 -6.71 16.14
C GLU A 46 3.14 -5.44 16.93
N LEU A 47 1.94 -4.90 16.73
CA LEU A 47 1.43 -3.72 17.43
C LEU A 47 0.29 -4.15 18.35
N GLU A 48 0.28 -3.63 19.59
CA GLU A 48 -0.82 -3.87 20.53
C GLU A 48 -2.15 -3.31 19.99
N GLU A 49 -2.08 -2.13 19.35
CA GLU A 49 -3.21 -1.47 18.73
C GLU A 49 -3.29 -1.79 17.23
N ARG A 50 -4.50 -2.10 16.76
CA ARG A 50 -4.73 -2.36 15.33
C ARG A 50 -4.72 -1.05 14.55
N LEU A 51 -3.88 -0.99 13.52
CA LEU A 51 -3.94 0.08 12.53
C LEU A 51 -5.26 0.00 11.72
N PRO A 52 -5.81 1.14 11.29
CA PRO A 52 -6.97 1.15 10.40
C PRO A 52 -6.64 0.49 9.07
N LYS A 53 -7.59 -0.27 8.51
CA LYS A 53 -7.44 -0.85 7.17
C LYS A 53 -7.64 0.23 6.11
N ALA A 54 -6.70 0.31 5.16
CA ALA A 54 -6.88 1.12 3.97
C ALA A 54 -8.02 0.54 3.11
N THR A 55 -8.93 1.39 2.65
CA THR A 55 -9.99 1.02 1.70
C THR A 55 -9.64 1.54 0.32
N PHE A 56 -9.52 0.64 -0.66
CA PHE A 56 -9.23 0.99 -2.04
C PHE A 56 -10.51 1.03 -2.87
N TYR A 57 -10.64 2.04 -3.73
CA TYR A 57 -11.81 2.25 -4.59
C TYR A 57 -11.42 2.22 -6.07
N LEU A 58 -12.29 1.66 -6.90
CA LEU A 58 -12.28 1.94 -8.33
C LEU A 58 -13.05 3.25 -8.58
N ILE A 59 -12.37 4.27 -9.12
CA ILE A 59 -12.92 5.62 -9.23
C ILE A 59 -13.10 5.99 -10.71
N GLN A 60 -14.22 6.64 -11.02
CA GLN A 60 -14.48 7.27 -12.33
C GLN A 60 -14.80 8.77 -12.15
N ARG A 61 -14.60 9.58 -13.21
CA ARG A 61 -15.02 10.98 -13.20
C ARG A 61 -16.55 11.05 -13.10
N LYS A 62 -17.07 11.91 -12.21
CA LYS A 62 -18.50 12.02 -11.88
C LYS A 62 -19.40 12.12 -13.11
N ASP A 63 -19.02 12.97 -14.06
CA ASP A 63 -19.85 13.27 -15.25
C ASP A 63 -19.40 12.48 -16.49
N THR A 64 -18.97 11.24 -16.30
CA THR A 64 -18.61 10.34 -17.41
C THR A 64 -19.32 9.00 -17.28
N THR A 65 -19.69 8.45 -18.43
CA THR A 65 -20.05 7.04 -18.54
C THR A 65 -18.82 6.22 -18.87
N LEU A 66 -18.70 5.05 -18.27
CA LEU A 66 -17.69 4.09 -18.70
C LEU A 66 -17.95 3.72 -20.17
N THR A 67 -16.87 3.66 -20.94
CA THR A 67 -16.92 2.99 -22.24
C THR A 67 -17.27 1.51 -22.02
N PRO A 68 -17.75 0.79 -23.05
CA PRO A 68 -18.00 -0.65 -22.93
C PRO A 68 -16.80 -1.43 -22.38
N MET A 69 -15.57 -1.04 -22.77
CA MET A 69 -14.34 -1.64 -22.26
C MET A 69 -14.06 -1.25 -20.80
N GLY A 70 -14.29 0.00 -20.41
CA GLY A 70 -14.17 0.43 -19.01
C GLY A 70 -15.15 -0.29 -18.08
N ALA A 71 -16.39 -0.51 -18.54
CA ALA A 71 -17.39 -1.28 -17.80
C ALA A 71 -16.99 -2.75 -17.65
N HIS A 72 -16.43 -3.33 -18.72
CA HIS A 72 -15.88 -4.68 -18.67
C HIS A 72 -14.74 -4.80 -17.65
N LEU A 73 -13.78 -3.88 -17.69
CA LEU A 73 -12.66 -3.85 -16.73
C LEU A 73 -13.16 -3.67 -15.29
N ALA A 74 -14.09 -2.74 -15.05
CA ALA A 74 -14.68 -2.52 -13.73
C ALA A 74 -15.36 -3.80 -13.18
N ARG A 75 -16.00 -4.58 -14.06
CA ARG A 75 -16.57 -5.88 -13.68
C ARG A 75 -15.48 -6.87 -13.27
N LEU A 76 -14.37 -6.94 -14.01
CA LEU A 76 -13.25 -7.82 -13.67
C LEU A 76 -12.64 -7.46 -12.30
N PHE A 77 -12.39 -6.17 -12.03
CA PHE A 77 -11.90 -5.73 -10.71
C PHE A 77 -12.83 -6.15 -9.56
N ARG A 78 -14.15 -5.98 -9.73
CA ARG A 78 -15.13 -6.39 -8.71
C ARG A 78 -15.19 -7.90 -8.48
N LEU A 79 -14.79 -8.71 -9.46
CA LEU A 79 -14.76 -10.17 -9.34
C LEU A 79 -13.46 -10.66 -8.69
N TYR A 80 -12.32 -10.08 -9.06
CA TYR A 80 -11.00 -10.61 -8.68
C TYR A 80 -10.31 -9.89 -7.52
N CYS A 81 -10.67 -8.64 -7.20
CA CYS A 81 -9.98 -7.81 -6.21
C CYS A 81 -10.83 -7.56 -4.96
N ARG A 82 -11.32 -8.63 -4.31
CA ARG A 82 -12.11 -8.55 -3.07
C ARG A 82 -11.25 -8.49 -1.82
#